data_AF-A0A651FKA9-F1
#
_entry.id   AF-A0A651FKA9-F1
#
_cell.length_a   1.000
_cell.length_b   1.000
_cell.length_c   1.000
_cell.angle_alpha   90.00
_cell.angle_beta   90.00
_cell.angle_gamma   90.00
#
_symmetry.space_group_name_H-M   'P 1'
#
loop_
_entity.id
_entity.type
_entity.pdbx_description
1 polymer ?
#
loop_
_entity_poly.entity_id
_entity_poly.type
_entity_poly.pdbx_seq_one_letter_code
_entity_poly.pdbx_strand_id
1 'polypeptide(L)'
;MQKHDTEPVSKYAGRGDSSEIQPLQAKSAGLVVDVQLGGLQHLDEKGAKNYLDSIAKSVKNLRDSNTPVIWVTMSDRNEIYPPEKGGNGNAPRSAAQMQETDFTRSDPNNPPKHQALFDKFLKDHGPRRNEAVMCKQFFDLFTKPEDAKTDPAYAKHMEGQTGIPLDKQKKTGNGMTAEKYLENVKDLKIMGGNAGVCVMETAIGAAQRGKKAEIMAGAVTDRDDPQQSGQKREGFFKQKIKNRLDKILNRPGSLKNDPTHKHFSSGRILAQNNAAAIGRNISFKTGTSSRFARSKPAVASAAISGRNSASVRRPGHNSSRGI
;
A
#
# COMPACT_ATOMS: atom_id res chain seq x y z
N MET A 1 -23.00 27.96 32.17
CA MET A 1 -22.18 26.91 31.52
C MET A 1 -21.73 27.42 30.17
N GLN A 2 -20.48 27.88 30.06
CA GLN A 2 -19.88 28.28 28.79
C GLN A 2 -19.54 27.03 27.98
N LYS A 3 -20.04 26.95 26.74
CA LYS A 3 -19.64 25.93 25.77
C LYS A 3 -18.31 26.38 25.17
N HIS A 4 -17.25 25.63 25.43
CA HIS A 4 -16.01 25.78 24.69
C HIS A 4 -16.14 25.03 23.37
N ASP A 5 -16.51 25.76 22.32
CA ASP A 5 -16.25 25.35 20.95
C ASP A 5 -14.73 25.35 20.76
N THR A 6 -14.13 24.17 20.83
CA THR A 6 -12.74 23.97 20.41
C THR A 6 -12.76 23.43 19.00
N GLU A 7 -12.66 24.33 18.02
CA GLU A 7 -12.22 23.93 16.69
C GLU A 7 -10.83 23.27 16.82
N PRO A 8 -10.61 22.06 16.28
CA PRO A 8 -9.26 21.55 16.16
C PRO A 8 -8.56 22.37 15.07
N VAL A 9 -7.81 23.38 15.52
CA VAL A 9 -6.88 24.11 14.68
C VAL A 9 -5.88 23.08 14.14
N SER A 10 -5.98 22.78 12.85
CA SER A 10 -5.00 22.02 12.06
C SER A 10 -3.68 22.82 12.02
N LYS A 11 -2.92 22.81 13.11
CA LYS A 11 -1.60 23.46 13.27
C LYS A 11 -0.45 22.56 12.83
N TYR A 12 -0.58 21.85 11.72
CA TYR A 12 0.61 21.52 10.96
C TYR A 12 0.95 22.70 10.06
N ALA A 13 1.70 23.62 10.67
CA ALA A 13 2.60 24.55 10.00
C ALA A 13 3.60 23.71 9.18
N GLY A 14 3.15 23.33 8.00
CA GLY A 14 3.77 22.35 7.14
C GLY A 14 3.03 22.20 5.80
N ARG A 15 2.09 23.10 5.48
CA ARG A 15 1.91 23.53 4.09
C ARG A 15 3.19 24.25 3.68
N GLY A 16 4.29 23.49 3.57
CA GLY A 16 5.47 23.96 2.86
C GLY A 16 4.99 24.45 1.50
N ASP A 17 5.63 25.51 1.02
CA ASP A 17 5.45 26.07 -0.32
C ASP A 17 4.85 25.05 -1.28
N SER A 18 3.87 25.51 -2.04
CA SER A 18 3.21 24.84 -3.15
C SER A 18 4.18 24.46 -4.29
N SER A 19 5.36 23.90 -3.98
CA SER A 19 6.05 23.00 -4.87
C SER A 19 5.07 21.86 -5.13
N GLU A 20 4.44 21.92 -6.30
CA GLU A 20 3.51 20.94 -6.81
C GLU A 20 4.01 19.54 -6.46
N ILE A 21 3.20 18.77 -5.73
CA ILE A 21 3.49 17.37 -5.46
C ILE A 21 3.79 16.72 -6.81
N GLN A 22 4.94 16.08 -6.94
CA GLN A 22 5.31 15.46 -8.20
C GLN A 22 4.83 14.01 -8.25
N PRO A 23 4.46 13.50 -9.43
CA PRO A 23 4.21 12.09 -9.64
C PRO A 23 5.39 11.23 -9.19
N LEU A 24 5.10 10.07 -8.61
CA LEU A 24 6.11 9.12 -8.16
C LEU A 24 6.93 8.62 -9.36
N GLN A 25 8.24 8.85 -9.32
CA GLN A 25 9.17 8.42 -10.36
C GLN A 25 9.62 6.97 -10.13
N ALA A 26 8.69 6.02 -10.25
CA ALA A 26 8.97 4.59 -10.10
C ALA A 26 8.12 3.74 -11.04
N LYS A 27 8.68 2.64 -11.55
CA LYS A 27 7.95 1.66 -12.38
C LYS A 27 7.06 0.74 -11.53
N SER A 28 7.45 0.50 -10.28
CA SER A 28 6.73 -0.38 -9.35
C SER A 28 6.59 0.27 -7.98
N ALA A 29 5.48 0.01 -7.27
CA ALA A 29 5.28 0.45 -5.89
C ALA A 29 4.51 -0.62 -5.08
N GLY A 30 4.65 -0.56 -3.76
CA GLY A 30 3.79 -1.30 -2.82
C GLY A 30 2.72 -0.40 -2.23
N LEU A 31 1.47 -0.86 -2.23
CA LEU A 31 0.35 -0.21 -1.55
C LEU A 31 0.00 -0.99 -0.28
N VAL A 32 0.03 -0.31 0.87
CA VAL A 32 -0.40 -0.86 2.16
C VAL A 32 -1.74 -0.22 2.51
N VAL A 33 -2.83 -0.96 2.28
CA VAL A 33 -4.21 -0.45 2.27
C VAL A 33 -4.91 -0.69 3.60
N ASP A 34 -5.40 0.39 4.20
CA ASP A 34 -6.27 0.45 5.39
C ASP A 34 -5.79 -0.43 6.55
N VAL A 35 -4.48 -0.41 6.81
CA VAL A 35 -3.88 -0.95 8.05
C VAL A 35 -4.07 0.11 9.15
N GLN A 36 -5.30 0.21 9.65
CA GLN A 36 -5.72 1.19 10.67
C GLN A 36 -6.22 0.46 11.91
N LEU A 37 -6.13 1.13 13.07
CA LEU A 37 -6.51 0.57 14.37
C LEU A 37 -7.96 0.05 14.39
N GLY A 38 -8.92 0.85 13.90
CA GLY A 38 -10.31 0.42 13.77
C GLY A 38 -10.49 -0.82 12.89
N GLY A 39 -9.59 -1.03 11.93
CA GLY A 39 -9.56 -2.21 11.07
C GLY A 39 -9.17 -3.51 11.79
N LEU A 40 -8.63 -3.45 13.02
CA LEU A 40 -8.23 -4.63 13.79
C LEU A 40 -9.29 -5.12 14.79
N GLN A 41 -10.39 -4.38 14.97
CA GLN A 41 -11.38 -4.63 16.03
C GLN A 41 -12.07 -6.01 15.96
N HIS A 42 -12.14 -6.59 14.76
CA HIS A 42 -12.76 -7.90 14.51
C HIS A 42 -11.80 -9.08 14.74
N LEU A 43 -10.51 -8.81 14.91
CA LEU A 43 -9.50 -9.84 15.16
C LEU A 43 -9.36 -10.06 16.66
N ASP A 44 -9.06 -11.30 17.05
CA ASP A 44 -8.47 -11.58 18.34
C ASP A 44 -7.00 -11.15 18.36
N GLU A 45 -6.37 -11.19 19.54
CA GLU A 45 -4.99 -10.72 19.70
C GLU A 45 -4.00 -11.49 18.82
N LYS A 46 -4.19 -12.82 18.73
CA LYS A 46 -3.35 -13.70 17.90
C LYS A 46 -3.49 -13.39 16.41
N GLY A 47 -4.72 -13.21 15.92
CA GLY A 47 -5.02 -12.84 14.55
C GLY A 47 -4.45 -11.48 14.20
N ALA A 48 -4.66 -10.47 15.07
CA ALA A 48 -4.10 -9.13 14.90
C ALA A 48 -2.57 -9.17 14.82
N LYS A 49 -1.90 -9.92 15.71
CA LYS A 49 -0.44 -10.07 15.69
C LYS A 49 0.05 -10.74 14.41
N ASN A 50 -0.55 -11.87 14.01
CA ASN A 50 -0.15 -12.59 12.80
C ASN A 50 -0.32 -11.73 11.54
N TYR A 51 -1.40 -10.96 11.48
CA TYR A 51 -1.65 -10.04 10.38
C TYR A 51 -0.61 -8.92 10.33
N LEU A 52 -0.38 -8.22 11.44
CA LEU A 52 0.60 -7.14 11.51
C LEU A 52 2.03 -7.63 11.25
N ASP A 53 2.41 -8.81 11.74
CA ASP A 53 3.71 -9.43 11.45
C ASP A 53 3.87 -9.73 9.93
N SER A 54 2.79 -10.14 9.27
CA SER A 54 2.79 -10.43 7.83
C SER A 54 2.89 -9.15 6.98
N ILE A 55 2.23 -8.07 7.40
CA ILE A 55 2.41 -6.74 6.82
C ILE A 55 3.85 -6.26 7.04
N ALA A 56 4.36 -6.33 8.27
CA ALA A 56 5.71 -5.91 8.62
C ALA A 56 6.78 -6.61 7.77
N LYS A 57 6.67 -7.93 7.61
CA LYS A 57 7.56 -8.72 6.75
C LYS A 57 7.49 -8.27 5.29
N SER A 58 6.28 -8.01 4.77
CA SER A 58 6.08 -7.61 3.38
C SER A 58 6.61 -6.21 3.11
N VAL A 59 6.33 -5.26 4.01
CA VAL A 59 6.88 -3.90 3.97
C VAL A 59 8.40 -3.92 4.04
N LYS A 60 8.99 -4.73 4.93
CA LYS A 60 10.45 -4.90 5.00
C LYS A 60 11.01 -5.39 3.67
N ASN A 61 10.42 -6.42 3.06
CA ASN A 61 10.88 -6.93 1.76
C ASN A 61 10.81 -5.88 0.66
N LEU A 62 9.77 -5.03 0.65
CA LEU A 62 9.65 -3.94 -0.31
C LEU A 62 10.78 -2.92 -0.11
N ARG A 63 11.00 -2.47 1.13
CA ARG A 63 12.08 -1.55 1.50
C ARG A 63 13.45 -2.11 1.14
N ASP A 64 13.74 -3.36 1.50
CA ASP A 64 15.00 -4.05 1.18
C ASP A 64 15.24 -4.16 -0.34
N SER A 65 14.17 -4.18 -1.14
CA SER A 65 14.24 -4.24 -2.61
C SER A 65 14.19 -2.87 -3.29
N ASN A 66 14.28 -1.77 -2.54
CA ASN A 66 14.10 -0.40 -3.03
C ASN A 66 12.78 -0.18 -3.79
N THR A 67 11.73 -0.95 -3.47
CA THR A 67 10.39 -0.68 -3.99
C THR A 67 9.73 0.38 -3.09
N PRO A 68 9.29 1.54 -3.63
CA PRO A 68 8.58 2.54 -2.85
C PRO A 68 7.35 1.95 -2.15
N VAL A 69 7.19 2.26 -0.87
CA VAL A 69 6.02 1.89 -0.08
C VAL A 69 5.14 3.12 0.05
N ILE A 70 3.85 2.92 -0.22
CA ILE A 70 2.82 3.94 -0.12
C ILE A 70 1.76 3.39 0.80
N TRP A 71 1.41 4.17 1.81
CA TRP A 71 0.37 3.79 2.74
C TRP A 71 -0.94 4.44 2.35
N VAL A 72 -2.03 3.71 2.53
CA VAL A 72 -3.37 4.16 2.17
C VAL A 72 -4.26 4.00 3.40
N THR A 73 -5.04 5.03 3.72
CA THR A 73 -5.97 5.01 4.84
C THR A 73 -7.36 5.48 4.42
N MET A 74 -8.39 4.88 4.99
CA MET A 74 -9.75 5.41 4.94
C MET A 74 -9.83 6.65 5.83
N SER A 75 -10.28 7.75 5.24
CA SER A 75 -10.40 9.06 5.87
C SER A 75 -11.65 9.79 5.34
N ASP A 76 -12.10 10.81 6.06
CA ASP A 76 -13.06 11.78 5.51
C ASP A 76 -12.39 12.72 4.49
N ARG A 77 -11.06 12.63 4.35
CA ARG A 77 -10.25 13.38 3.39
C ARG A 77 -9.85 12.52 2.20
N ASN A 78 -9.61 13.21 1.10
CA ASN A 78 -9.01 12.67 -0.09
C ASN A 78 -7.71 13.46 -0.34
N GLU A 79 -6.57 13.01 0.17
CA GLU A 79 -5.35 13.83 0.14
C GLU A 79 -4.09 12.97 0.11
N ILE A 80 -3.02 13.50 -0.45
CA ILE A 80 -1.71 12.85 -0.48
C ILE A 80 -0.73 13.63 0.37
N TYR A 81 -0.18 12.97 1.37
CA TYR A 81 0.94 13.43 2.16
C TYR A 81 2.22 12.91 1.50
N PRO A 82 2.97 13.75 0.75
CA PRO A 82 4.18 13.30 0.08
C PRO A 82 5.28 12.94 1.08
N PRO A 83 6.35 12.26 0.64
CA PRO A 83 7.58 12.11 1.41
C PRO A 83 8.07 13.46 1.96
N GLU A 84 8.52 13.50 3.20
CA GLU A 84 9.04 14.72 3.82
C GLU A 84 10.40 15.12 3.22
N LYS A 85 10.52 16.39 2.84
CA LYS A 85 11.80 16.96 2.36
C LYS A 85 12.86 16.87 3.46
N GLY A 86 14.04 16.33 3.12
CA GLY A 86 15.19 16.27 4.05
C GLY A 86 15.00 15.35 5.26
N GLY A 87 13.93 14.54 5.31
CA GLY A 87 13.74 13.58 6.37
C GLY A 87 14.81 12.48 6.35
N ASN A 88 15.33 12.08 7.51
CA ASN A 88 16.14 10.87 7.62
C ASN A 88 15.26 9.70 7.18
N GLY A 89 15.53 9.15 5.99
CA GLY A 89 14.53 8.46 5.18
C GLY A 89 13.82 7.31 5.91
N ASN A 90 14.51 6.63 6.82
CA ASN A 90 13.95 5.48 7.54
C ASN A 90 13.25 5.82 8.87
N ALA A 91 13.26 7.08 9.31
CA ALA A 91 12.60 7.47 10.55
C ALA A 91 11.07 7.34 10.42
N PRO A 92 10.36 6.91 11.48
CA PRO A 92 8.90 6.92 11.51
C PRO A 92 8.35 8.32 11.31
N ARG A 93 7.16 8.43 10.72
CA ARG A 93 6.37 9.67 10.75
C ARG A 93 5.93 10.00 12.18
N SER A 94 5.62 11.28 12.43
CA SER A 94 5.25 11.74 13.77
C SER A 94 3.89 11.20 14.21
N ALA A 95 3.67 11.06 15.53
CA ALA A 95 2.40 10.59 16.06
C ALA A 95 1.20 11.46 15.61
N ALA A 96 1.37 12.78 15.60
CA ALA A 96 0.32 13.68 15.18
C ALA A 96 0.08 13.65 13.66
N GLN A 97 1.07 13.32 12.81
CA GLN A 97 0.79 12.96 11.40
C GLN A 97 0.02 11.64 11.27
N MET A 98 0.30 10.64 12.12
CA MET A 98 -0.45 9.36 12.10
C MET A 98 -1.92 9.57 12.51
N GLN A 99 -2.16 10.43 13.51
CA GLN A 99 -3.52 10.86 13.86
C GLN A 99 -4.15 11.66 12.71
N GLU A 100 -3.40 12.60 12.15
CA GLU A 100 -3.84 13.39 11.00
C GLU A 100 -4.03 12.52 9.74
N THR A 101 -3.57 11.28 9.65
CA THR A 101 -3.84 10.42 8.49
C THR A 101 -4.77 9.27 8.83
N ASP A 102 -5.51 9.39 9.94
CA ASP A 102 -6.52 8.46 10.44
C ASP A 102 -6.01 7.04 10.75
N PHE A 103 -4.70 6.82 10.91
CA PHE A 103 -4.16 5.50 11.30
C PHE A 103 -4.69 5.02 12.64
N THR A 104 -4.78 5.95 13.59
CA THR A 104 -5.20 5.69 14.97
C THR A 104 -6.69 5.93 15.20
N ARG A 105 -7.47 6.20 14.13
CA ARG A 105 -8.91 6.38 14.24
C ARG A 105 -9.55 5.08 14.75
N SER A 106 -10.29 5.19 15.84
CA SER A 106 -11.16 4.14 16.38
C SER A 106 -12.60 4.63 16.40
N ASP A 107 -13.54 3.70 16.33
CA ASP A 107 -14.95 4.00 16.58
C ASP A 107 -15.12 4.48 18.04
N PRO A 108 -15.66 5.68 18.30
CA PRO A 108 -15.84 6.18 19.66
C PRO A 108 -16.77 5.30 20.51
N ASN A 109 -17.64 4.51 19.88
CA ASN A 109 -18.55 3.61 20.57
C ASN A 109 -17.94 2.23 20.87
N ASN A 110 -16.78 1.93 20.29
CA ASN A 110 -16.09 0.65 20.45
C ASN A 110 -14.62 0.89 20.81
N PRO A 111 -14.22 0.72 22.09
CA PRO A 111 -12.85 1.00 22.50
C PRO A 111 -11.87 0.18 21.65
N PRO A 112 -10.75 0.79 21.22
CA PRO A 112 -9.83 0.13 20.32
C PRO A 112 -9.21 -1.09 21.00
N LYS A 113 -9.45 -2.26 20.41
CA LYS A 113 -8.69 -3.47 20.73
C LYS A 113 -7.30 -3.35 20.14
N HIS A 114 -6.32 -3.96 20.81
CA HIS A 114 -4.94 -4.08 20.31
C HIS A 114 -4.16 -2.78 20.15
N GLN A 115 -4.56 -1.67 20.81
CA GLN A 115 -3.87 -0.37 20.72
C GLN A 115 -2.35 -0.50 20.93
N ALA A 116 -1.92 -1.15 22.02
CA ALA A 116 -0.50 -1.31 22.33
C ALA A 116 0.27 -2.10 21.25
N LEU A 117 -0.36 -3.13 20.68
CA LEU A 117 0.20 -3.91 19.58
C LEU A 117 0.33 -3.05 18.31
N PHE A 118 -0.70 -2.25 18.02
CA PHE A 118 -0.73 -1.39 16.85
C PHE A 118 0.25 -0.22 16.96
N ASP A 119 0.38 0.42 18.13
CA ASP A 119 1.34 1.48 18.39
C ASP A 119 2.78 0.97 18.20
N LYS A 120 3.06 -0.24 18.71
CA LYS A 120 4.36 -0.90 18.48
C LYS A 120 4.58 -1.15 16.99
N PHE A 121 3.57 -1.64 16.27
CA PHE A 121 3.66 -1.86 14.83
C PHE A 121 3.94 -0.55 14.07
N LEU A 122 3.24 0.55 14.38
CA LEU A 122 3.46 1.84 13.71
C LEU A 122 4.88 2.36 13.95
N LYS A 123 5.36 2.29 15.20
CA LYS A 123 6.74 2.65 15.55
C LYS A 123 7.76 1.83 14.74
N ASP A 124 7.61 0.51 14.75
CA ASP A 124 8.63 -0.39 14.22
C ASP A 124 8.54 -0.62 12.71
N HIS A 125 7.35 -0.47 12.11
CA HIS A 125 7.09 -0.89 10.73
C HIS A 125 6.19 0.06 9.93
N GLY A 126 5.48 0.98 10.58
CA GLY A 126 4.54 1.92 9.95
C GLY A 126 5.19 2.89 8.96
N PRO A 127 4.42 3.91 8.51
CA PRO A 127 4.89 4.90 7.55
C PRO A 127 6.19 5.59 7.95
N ARG A 128 7.13 5.66 7.01
CA ARG A 128 8.38 6.42 7.18
C ARG A 128 8.28 7.81 6.58
N ARG A 129 9.19 8.69 7.00
CA ARG A 129 9.27 10.07 6.49
C ARG A 129 9.54 10.12 4.99
N ASN A 130 10.22 9.12 4.40
CA ASN A 130 10.41 9.03 2.95
C ASN A 130 9.26 8.32 2.18
N GLU A 131 8.20 7.90 2.85
CA GLU A 131 7.07 7.18 2.25
C GLU A 131 5.85 8.08 2.16
N ALA A 132 5.10 7.97 1.06
CA ALA A 132 3.85 8.72 0.91
C ALA A 132 2.70 8.08 1.71
N VAL A 133 1.76 8.91 2.16
CA VAL A 133 0.49 8.46 2.73
C VAL A 133 -0.65 9.05 1.89
N MET A 134 -1.60 8.23 1.47
CA MET A 134 -2.79 8.62 0.73
C MET A 134 -4.03 8.38 1.58
N CYS A 135 -4.79 9.43 1.82
CA CYS A 135 -6.12 9.35 2.43
C CYS A 135 -7.16 9.16 1.33
N LYS A 136 -8.04 8.16 1.46
CA LYS A 136 -9.14 7.89 0.55
C LYS A 136 -10.48 7.89 1.27
N GLN A 137 -11.53 8.33 0.58
CA GLN A 137 -12.91 8.32 1.09
C GLN A 137 -13.66 7.04 0.75
N PHE A 138 -13.32 6.39 -0.36
CA PHE A 138 -14.03 5.23 -0.87
C PHE A 138 -13.19 3.96 -0.75
N PHE A 139 -13.82 2.81 -0.99
CA PHE A 139 -13.12 1.54 -0.92
C PHE A 139 -12.01 1.41 -1.98
N ASP A 140 -12.26 1.87 -3.21
CA ASP A 140 -11.24 2.03 -4.25
C ASP A 140 -10.44 3.33 -4.05
N LEU A 141 -9.13 3.21 -3.89
CA LEU A 141 -8.18 4.33 -3.81
C LEU A 141 -8.30 5.31 -4.98
N PHE A 142 -8.64 4.82 -6.17
CA PHE A 142 -8.64 5.64 -7.38
C PHE A 142 -9.97 6.33 -7.68
N THR A 143 -11.02 6.00 -6.92
CA THR A 143 -12.35 6.60 -7.08
C THR A 143 -12.37 8.02 -6.52
N LYS A 144 -13.03 8.93 -7.23
CA LYS A 144 -13.18 10.34 -6.85
C LYS A 144 -14.67 10.70 -6.81
N PRO A 145 -15.10 11.67 -5.97
CA PRO A 145 -16.50 12.10 -5.93
C PRO A 145 -17.04 12.50 -7.32
N GLU A 146 -16.16 13.05 -8.17
CA GLU A 146 -16.51 13.47 -9.53
C GLU A 146 -16.94 12.30 -10.46
N ASP A 147 -16.52 11.06 -10.17
CA ASP A 147 -16.83 9.89 -10.99
C ASP A 147 -18.33 9.54 -10.97
N ALA A 148 -19.08 10.06 -9.99
CA ALA A 148 -20.51 9.82 -9.80
C ALA A 148 -21.43 10.92 -10.33
N LYS A 149 -20.89 12.00 -10.91
CA LYS A 149 -21.69 13.18 -11.32
C LYS A 149 -22.81 12.88 -12.32
N THR A 150 -22.64 11.88 -13.17
CA THR A 150 -23.57 11.58 -14.28
C THR A 150 -24.39 10.31 -14.07
N ASP A 151 -24.27 9.66 -12.91
CA ASP A 151 -24.91 8.38 -12.62
C ASP A 151 -25.53 8.41 -11.21
N PRO A 152 -26.84 8.71 -11.10
CA PRO A 152 -27.51 8.81 -9.80
C PRO A 152 -27.50 7.53 -8.97
N ALA A 153 -27.49 6.36 -9.62
CA ALA A 153 -27.44 5.08 -8.92
C ALA A 153 -26.05 4.87 -8.30
N TYR A 154 -25.00 5.21 -9.05
CA TYR A 154 -23.62 5.17 -8.58
C TYR A 154 -23.34 6.25 -7.50
N ALA A 155 -23.93 7.43 -7.62
CA ALA A 155 -23.86 8.47 -6.61
C ALA A 155 -24.40 8.00 -5.26
N LYS A 156 -25.64 7.49 -5.25
CA LYS A 156 -26.28 6.94 -4.05
C LYS A 156 -25.46 5.80 -3.43
N HIS A 157 -24.82 5.00 -4.27
CA HIS A 157 -23.92 3.93 -3.83
C HIS A 157 -22.67 4.46 -3.12
N MET A 158 -21.99 5.46 -3.71
CA MET A 158 -20.81 6.08 -3.11
C MET A 158 -21.12 6.79 -1.79
N GLU A 159 -22.27 7.47 -1.70
CA GLU A 159 -22.77 8.03 -0.43
C GLU A 159 -23.02 6.94 0.62
N GLY A 160 -23.51 5.76 0.18
CA GLY A 160 -23.70 4.61 1.06
C GLY A 160 -22.40 4.01 1.62
N GLN A 161 -21.25 4.21 0.96
CA GLN A 161 -19.95 3.75 1.49
C GLN A 161 -19.45 4.65 2.63
N THR A 162 -19.65 5.96 2.50
CA THR A 162 -19.11 6.96 3.43
C THR A 162 -20.12 7.39 4.49
N GLY A 163 -21.42 7.21 4.24
CA GLY A 163 -22.51 7.80 5.01
C GLY A 163 -22.64 9.32 4.81
N ILE A 164 -21.93 9.90 3.84
CA ILE A 164 -21.84 11.35 3.61
C ILE A 164 -22.33 11.66 2.19
N PRO A 165 -23.28 12.61 2.01
CA PRO A 165 -23.70 13.10 0.69
C PRO A 165 -22.52 13.54 -0.19
N LEU A 166 -22.57 13.27 -1.50
CA LEU A 166 -21.44 13.54 -2.43
C LEU A 166 -21.01 15.01 -2.44
N ASP A 167 -21.97 15.94 -2.35
CA ASP A 167 -21.74 17.38 -2.33
C ASP A 167 -21.00 17.85 -1.07
N LYS A 168 -21.05 17.06 0.01
CA LYS A 168 -20.34 17.29 1.28
C LYS A 168 -19.01 16.55 1.37
N GLN A 169 -18.69 15.69 0.39
CA GLN A 169 -17.42 14.99 0.37
C GLN A 169 -16.29 15.96 -0.03
N LYS A 170 -15.21 15.93 0.75
CA LYS A 170 -14.05 16.79 0.52
C LYS A 170 -13.38 16.42 -0.80
N LYS A 171 -13.22 17.41 -1.70
CA LYS A 171 -12.37 17.30 -2.88
C LYS A 171 -10.92 17.06 -2.47
N THR A 172 -10.10 16.67 -3.44
CA THR A 172 -8.68 16.44 -3.17
C THR A 172 -7.99 17.69 -2.63
N GLY A 173 -7.54 17.66 -1.37
CA GLY A 173 -7.09 18.86 -0.64
C GLY A 173 -5.90 19.59 -1.26
N ASN A 174 -5.09 18.87 -2.02
CA ASN A 174 -3.85 19.35 -2.66
C ASN A 174 -3.87 19.25 -4.19
N GLY A 175 -5.02 18.92 -4.81
CA GLY A 175 -5.17 18.74 -6.26
C GLY A 175 -4.46 17.51 -6.86
N MET A 176 -3.66 16.77 -6.10
CA MET A 176 -2.95 15.57 -6.55
C MET A 176 -3.79 14.31 -6.27
N THR A 177 -4.31 13.69 -7.33
CA THR A 177 -5.06 12.43 -7.21
C THR A 177 -4.12 11.23 -7.15
N ALA A 178 -4.57 10.10 -6.57
CA ALA A 178 -3.80 8.85 -6.56
C ALA A 178 -3.42 8.39 -7.98
N GLU A 179 -4.31 8.62 -8.95
CA GLU A 179 -4.06 8.34 -10.37
C GLU A 179 -2.89 9.14 -10.94
N LYS A 180 -2.88 10.47 -10.75
CA LYS A 180 -1.78 11.35 -11.20
C LYS A 180 -0.48 11.02 -10.45
N TYR A 181 -0.55 10.81 -9.13
CA TYR A 181 0.63 10.47 -8.34
C TYR A 181 1.28 9.14 -8.77
N LEU A 182 0.48 8.17 -9.20
CA LEU A 182 0.94 6.84 -9.60
C LEU A 182 1.06 6.67 -11.12
N GLU A 183 1.01 7.72 -11.94
CA GLU A 183 0.91 7.60 -13.41
C GLU A 183 2.08 6.80 -14.04
N ASN A 184 3.28 6.95 -13.47
CA ASN A 184 4.50 6.27 -13.92
C ASN A 184 4.62 4.83 -13.38
N VAL A 185 3.82 4.48 -12.37
CA VAL A 185 3.79 3.13 -11.78
C VAL A 185 2.96 2.19 -12.65
N LYS A 186 3.59 1.11 -13.12
CA LYS A 186 2.95 0.05 -13.91
C LYS A 186 2.64 -1.19 -13.09
N ASP A 187 3.46 -1.49 -12.08
CA ASP A 187 3.30 -2.67 -11.23
C ASP A 187 3.01 -2.28 -9.77
N LEU A 188 1.87 -2.70 -9.24
CA LEU A 188 1.46 -2.44 -7.85
C LEU A 188 1.39 -3.74 -7.06
N LYS A 189 2.11 -3.80 -5.94
CA LYS A 189 2.02 -4.88 -4.96
C LYS A 189 1.07 -4.43 -3.84
N ILE A 190 -0.10 -5.04 -3.72
CA ILE A 190 -1.17 -4.57 -2.84
C ILE A 190 -1.32 -5.51 -1.65
N MET A 191 -1.33 -4.95 -0.45
CA MET A 191 -1.51 -5.65 0.82
C MET A 191 -2.38 -4.83 1.76
N GLY A 192 -2.87 -5.41 2.86
CA GLY A 192 -3.66 -4.70 3.87
C GLY A 192 -5.05 -5.26 4.14
N GLY A 193 -5.95 -4.42 4.64
CA GLY A 193 -7.34 -4.76 4.97
C GLY A 193 -8.31 -3.80 4.28
N ASN A 194 -9.61 -4.05 4.25
CA ASN A 194 -10.24 -5.36 4.26
C ASN A 194 -10.03 -6.03 2.87
N ALA A 195 -9.51 -7.27 2.86
CA ALA A 195 -9.13 -8.03 1.67
C ALA A 195 -10.27 -8.18 0.65
N GLY A 196 -11.48 -8.50 1.12
CA GLY A 196 -12.67 -8.70 0.29
C GLY A 196 -13.37 -7.40 -0.12
N VAL A 197 -12.85 -6.24 0.31
CA VAL A 197 -13.44 -4.91 0.04
C VAL A 197 -12.38 -3.95 -0.47
N CYS A 198 -11.68 -3.22 0.40
CA CYS A 198 -10.76 -2.13 0.02
C CYS A 198 -9.57 -2.59 -0.81
N VAL A 199 -8.93 -3.70 -0.44
CA VAL A 199 -7.78 -4.25 -1.19
C VAL A 199 -8.20 -4.65 -2.60
N MET A 200 -9.33 -5.36 -2.71
CA MET A 200 -9.83 -5.85 -3.98
C MET A 200 -10.38 -4.74 -4.87
N GLU A 201 -11.14 -3.78 -4.32
CA GLU A 201 -11.61 -2.59 -5.04
C GLU A 201 -10.43 -1.77 -5.57
N THR A 202 -9.40 -1.56 -4.75
CA THR A 202 -8.17 -0.86 -5.18
C THR A 202 -7.42 -1.65 -6.27
N ALA A 203 -7.37 -2.98 -6.19
CA ALA A 203 -6.77 -3.82 -7.22
C ALA A 203 -7.53 -3.74 -8.55
N ILE A 204 -8.87 -3.73 -8.50
CA ILE A 204 -9.72 -3.55 -9.68
C ILE A 204 -9.52 -2.14 -10.26
N GLY A 205 -9.58 -1.09 -9.43
CA GLY A 205 -9.37 0.31 -9.85
C GLY A 205 -7.99 0.55 -10.46
N ALA A 206 -6.96 -0.12 -9.95
CA ALA A 206 -5.62 -0.13 -10.55
C ALA A 206 -5.62 -0.82 -11.93
N ALA A 207 -6.22 -2.00 -12.04
CA ALA A 207 -6.27 -2.78 -13.27
C ALA A 207 -7.00 -2.06 -14.41
N GLN A 208 -8.07 -1.32 -14.09
CA GLN A 208 -8.77 -0.46 -15.05
C GLN A 208 -7.89 0.66 -15.61
N ARG A 209 -6.95 1.15 -14.82
CA ARG A 209 -6.00 2.20 -15.20
C ARG A 209 -4.74 1.61 -15.86
N GLY A 210 -4.84 0.38 -16.35
CA GLY A 210 -3.78 -0.32 -17.08
C GLY A 210 -2.59 -0.73 -16.21
N LYS A 211 -2.74 -0.76 -14.88
CA LYS A 211 -1.69 -1.20 -13.95
C LYS A 211 -1.81 -2.69 -13.67
N LYS A 212 -0.69 -3.39 -13.52
CA LYS A 212 -0.68 -4.75 -12.98
C LYS A 212 -0.79 -4.69 -11.47
N ALA A 213 -1.81 -5.32 -10.91
CA ALA A 213 -2.05 -5.41 -9.48
C ALA A 213 -1.72 -6.84 -8.97
N GLU A 214 -0.67 -6.97 -8.17
CA GLU A 214 -0.28 -8.20 -7.49
C GLU A 214 -0.77 -8.14 -6.03
N ILE A 215 -1.83 -8.88 -5.68
CA ILE A 215 -2.31 -8.97 -4.30
C ILE A 215 -1.41 -9.94 -3.52
N MET A 216 -0.84 -9.45 -2.42
CA MET A 216 0.04 -10.20 -1.53
C MET A 216 -0.81 -11.01 -0.54
N ALA A 217 -1.24 -12.21 -0.92
CA ALA A 217 -2.24 -13.00 -0.18
C ALA A 217 -1.82 -13.36 1.25
N GLY A 218 -0.52 -13.48 1.54
CA GLY A 218 -0.01 -13.66 2.90
C GLY A 218 -0.13 -12.43 3.79
N ALA A 219 -0.33 -11.23 3.22
CA ALA A 219 -0.30 -9.94 3.90
C ALA A 219 -1.62 -9.17 3.76
N VAL A 220 -2.75 -9.88 3.79
CA VAL A 220 -4.10 -9.28 3.81
C VAL A 220 -4.93 -9.83 4.95
N THR A 221 -5.99 -9.16 5.39
CA THR A 221 -6.95 -9.64 6.41
C THR A 221 -8.40 -9.26 6.07
N ASP A 222 -9.38 -9.94 6.69
CA ASP A 222 -10.83 -9.69 6.56
C ASP A 222 -11.55 -10.17 7.84
N ARG A 223 -12.85 -9.89 7.97
CA ARG A 223 -13.68 -10.20 9.17
C ARG A 223 -13.69 -11.66 9.59
N ASP A 224 -13.47 -12.57 8.64
CA ASP A 224 -13.43 -14.02 8.80
C ASP A 224 -12.00 -14.56 8.78
N ASP A 225 -11.00 -13.74 9.12
CA ASP A 225 -9.59 -14.13 9.17
C ASP A 225 -9.41 -15.39 10.03
N PRO A 226 -8.95 -16.51 9.44
CA PRO A 226 -8.71 -17.70 10.22
C PRO A 226 -7.59 -17.42 11.23
N GLN A 227 -7.72 -17.86 12.48
CA GLN A 227 -6.69 -17.77 13.53
C GLN A 227 -5.40 -18.59 13.25
N GLN A 228 -5.18 -18.93 11.98
CA GLN A 228 -4.04 -19.66 11.45
C GLN A 228 -2.92 -18.66 11.09
N SER A 229 -1.70 -19.16 10.88
CA SER A 229 -0.56 -18.37 10.44
C SER A 229 0.10 -18.99 9.20
N GLY A 230 0.92 -18.20 8.50
CA GLY A 230 1.74 -18.67 7.40
C GLY A 230 0.95 -19.18 6.19
N GLN A 231 1.42 -20.28 5.58
CA GLN A 231 0.93 -20.79 4.29
C GLN A 231 -0.56 -21.15 4.29
N LYS A 232 -1.11 -21.63 5.41
CA LYS A 232 -2.53 -22.00 5.47
C LYS A 232 -3.44 -20.76 5.40
N ARG A 233 -3.11 -19.71 6.15
CA ARG A 233 -3.79 -18.41 6.10
C ARG A 233 -3.67 -17.78 4.71
N GLU A 234 -2.48 -17.81 4.13
CA GLU A 234 -2.23 -17.31 2.78
C GLU A 234 -3.04 -18.06 1.70
N GLY A 235 -3.09 -19.40 1.78
CA GLY A 235 -3.91 -20.23 0.88
C GLY A 235 -5.40 -19.92 0.99
N PHE A 236 -5.89 -19.73 2.22
CA PHE A 236 -7.26 -19.29 2.49
C PHE A 236 -7.57 -17.95 1.80
N PHE A 237 -6.77 -16.90 2.04
CA PHE A 237 -7.03 -15.58 1.45
C PHE A 237 -6.87 -15.58 -0.06
N LYS A 238 -5.88 -16.30 -0.61
CA LYS A 238 -5.75 -16.46 -2.06
C LYS A 238 -7.03 -17.03 -2.67
N GLN A 239 -7.54 -18.14 -2.13
CA GLN A 239 -8.73 -18.78 -2.66
C GLN A 239 -9.97 -17.90 -2.48
N LYS A 240 -10.10 -17.27 -1.30
CA LYS A 240 -11.21 -16.37 -0.98
C LYS A 240 -11.29 -15.21 -1.96
N ILE A 241 -10.19 -14.48 -2.13
CA ILE A 241 -10.16 -13.30 -3.01
C ILE A 241 -10.30 -13.73 -4.47
N LYS A 242 -9.69 -14.85 -4.90
CA LYS A 242 -9.87 -15.37 -6.25
C LYS A 242 -11.34 -15.74 -6.54
N ASN A 243 -12.00 -16.44 -5.61
CA ASN A 243 -13.43 -16.76 -5.74
C ASN A 243 -14.29 -15.50 -5.77
N ARG A 244 -13.93 -14.49 -4.96
CA ARG A 244 -14.64 -13.22 -4.93
C ARG A 244 -14.48 -12.46 -6.24
N LEU A 245 -13.25 -12.37 -6.74
CA LEU A 245 -12.93 -11.74 -8.01
C LEU A 245 -13.64 -12.44 -9.18
N ASP A 246 -13.67 -13.78 -9.20
CA ASP A 246 -14.43 -14.54 -10.21
C ASP A 246 -15.92 -14.21 -10.18
N LYS A 247 -16.53 -14.16 -8.98
CA LYS A 247 -17.94 -13.77 -8.85
C LYS A 247 -18.18 -12.35 -9.36
N ILE A 248 -17.28 -11.42 -9.09
CA ILE A 248 -17.36 -10.04 -9.58
C ILE A 248 -17.27 -10.07 -11.11
N LEU A 249 -16.18 -10.60 -11.68
CA LEU A 249 -15.89 -10.52 -13.11
C LEU A 249 -16.85 -11.33 -13.98
N ASN A 250 -17.28 -12.52 -13.52
CA ASN A 250 -17.96 -13.50 -14.37
C ASN A 250 -19.39 -13.81 -13.94
N ARG A 251 -19.78 -13.45 -12.70
CA ARG A 251 -21.11 -13.80 -12.15
C ARG A 251 -21.70 -12.67 -11.28
N PRO A 252 -21.80 -11.42 -11.76
CA PRO A 252 -22.25 -10.30 -10.93
C PRO A 252 -23.61 -10.52 -10.26
N GLY A 253 -24.53 -11.24 -10.94
CA GLY A 253 -25.83 -11.61 -10.38
C GLY A 253 -25.76 -12.51 -9.14
N SER A 254 -24.67 -13.28 -8.96
CA SER A 254 -24.46 -14.19 -7.82
C SER A 254 -24.18 -13.48 -6.50
N LEU A 255 -23.96 -12.16 -6.56
CA LEU A 255 -23.57 -11.36 -5.41
C LEU A 255 -24.72 -10.48 -4.90
N LYS A 256 -25.91 -10.51 -5.51
CA LYS A 256 -27.08 -9.68 -5.13
C LYS A 256 -27.48 -9.78 -3.65
N ASN A 257 -27.23 -10.93 -3.01
CA ASN A 257 -27.55 -11.20 -1.61
C ASN A 257 -26.35 -11.06 -0.67
N ASP A 258 -25.17 -10.71 -1.19
CA ASP A 258 -23.99 -10.53 -0.35
C ASP A 258 -23.98 -9.10 0.21
N PRO A 259 -23.97 -8.93 1.55
CA PRO A 259 -24.05 -7.61 2.17
C PRO A 259 -22.85 -6.73 1.82
N THR A 260 -21.69 -7.31 1.48
CA THR A 260 -20.50 -6.56 1.02
C THR A 260 -20.55 -6.22 -0.48
N HIS A 261 -21.39 -6.89 -1.27
CA HIS A 261 -21.55 -6.61 -2.69
C HIS A 261 -22.35 -5.35 -2.99
N LYS A 262 -23.27 -4.96 -2.09
CA LYS A 262 -23.98 -3.68 -2.17
C LYS A 262 -23.06 -2.46 -2.05
N HIS A 263 -21.75 -2.66 -1.87
CA HIS A 263 -20.78 -1.59 -1.60
C HIS A 263 -19.60 -1.54 -2.59
N PHE A 264 -19.58 -2.34 -3.65
CA PHE A 264 -18.53 -2.24 -4.66
C PHE A 264 -18.75 -1.07 -5.61
N SER A 265 -17.90 -0.04 -5.49
CA SER A 265 -17.83 1.05 -6.47
C SER A 265 -17.52 0.51 -7.88
N SER A 266 -16.89 -0.67 -7.95
CA SER A 266 -16.64 -1.39 -9.19
C SER A 266 -17.89 -1.89 -9.93
N GLY A 267 -19.11 -1.73 -9.42
CA GLY A 267 -20.35 -2.16 -10.09
C GLY A 267 -20.53 -1.62 -11.52
N ARG A 268 -19.97 -0.43 -11.83
CA ARG A 268 -19.96 0.14 -13.19
C ARG A 268 -18.94 -0.53 -14.12
N ILE A 269 -17.92 -1.18 -13.57
CA ILE A 269 -16.75 -1.75 -14.28
C ILE A 269 -17.10 -3.04 -15.03
N LEU A 270 -18.12 -3.75 -14.56
CA LEU A 270 -18.61 -4.97 -15.22
C LEU A 270 -19.56 -4.69 -16.38
N ALA A 271 -20.07 -3.45 -16.49
CA ALA A 271 -20.96 -3.05 -17.57
C ALA A 271 -20.24 -2.76 -18.90
N GLN A 272 -18.91 -2.74 -18.92
CA GLN A 272 -18.11 -2.42 -20.10
C GLN A 272 -17.15 -3.58 -20.39
N ASN A 273 -17.50 -4.50 -21.29
CA ASN A 273 -16.71 -5.49 -22.09
C ASN A 273 -15.19 -5.74 -21.80
N ASN A 274 -14.72 -5.59 -20.56
CA ASN A 274 -13.31 -5.46 -20.20
C ASN A 274 -12.97 -6.25 -18.93
N ALA A 275 -13.93 -7.00 -18.38
CA ALA A 275 -13.74 -7.88 -17.23
C ALA A 275 -12.57 -8.85 -17.45
N ALA A 276 -12.43 -9.38 -18.67
CA ALA A 276 -11.31 -10.24 -19.04
C ALA A 276 -9.95 -9.52 -18.99
N ALA A 277 -9.87 -8.25 -19.41
CA ALA A 277 -8.61 -7.50 -19.33
C ALA A 277 -8.26 -7.13 -17.88
N ILE A 278 -9.26 -6.75 -17.09
CA ILE A 278 -9.11 -6.49 -15.65
C ILE A 278 -8.60 -7.75 -14.94
N GLY A 279 -9.22 -8.91 -15.20
CA GLY A 279 -8.79 -10.19 -14.64
C GLY A 279 -7.35 -10.57 -15.01
N ARG A 280 -6.89 -10.27 -16.23
CA ARG A 280 -5.50 -10.50 -16.66
C ARG A 280 -4.48 -9.61 -15.94
N ASN A 281 -4.91 -8.43 -15.50
CA ASN A 281 -4.05 -7.48 -14.80
C ASN A 281 -4.03 -7.67 -13.29
N ILE A 282 -4.83 -8.57 -12.74
CA ILE A 282 -4.84 -8.90 -11.31
C ILE A 282 -4.21 -10.29 -11.11
N SER A 283 -3.18 -10.34 -10.27
CA SER A 283 -2.46 -11.57 -9.93
C SER A 283 -2.34 -11.73 -8.40
N PHE A 284 -1.96 -12.93 -7.97
CA PHE A 284 -1.85 -13.26 -6.55
C PHE A 284 -0.46 -13.84 -6.27
N LYS A 285 0.24 -13.24 -5.31
CA LYS A 285 1.52 -13.76 -4.84
C LYS A 285 1.34 -14.55 -3.57
N THR A 286 1.93 -15.74 -3.54
CA THR A 286 2.10 -16.53 -2.32
C THR A 286 3.55 -16.58 -1.87
N GLY A 287 3.82 -16.27 -0.61
CA GLY A 287 5.13 -16.22 0.00
C GLY A 287 5.59 -17.57 0.56
N THR A 288 6.29 -18.35 -0.26
CA THR A 288 7.58 -18.99 0.10
C THR A 288 8.22 -19.49 -1.19
N SER A 289 8.85 -18.58 -1.92
CA SER A 289 9.96 -18.95 -2.77
C SER A 289 11.09 -18.01 -2.44
N SER A 290 12.03 -18.54 -1.67
CA SER A 290 13.38 -18.04 -1.41
C SER A 290 14.24 -17.96 -2.68
N ARG A 291 13.65 -17.67 -3.85
CA ARG A 291 14.38 -17.27 -5.06
C ARG A 291 14.38 -15.75 -5.20
N PHE A 292 14.68 -15.04 -4.11
CA PHE A 292 15.67 -13.97 -4.27
C PHE A 292 17.02 -14.68 -4.27
N ALA A 293 17.33 -15.34 -5.38
CA ALA A 293 18.70 -15.69 -5.66
C ALA A 293 19.46 -14.37 -5.59
N ARG A 294 20.41 -14.28 -4.66
CA ARG A 294 21.42 -13.23 -4.64
C ARG A 294 21.92 -13.08 -6.07
N SER A 295 21.49 -12.03 -6.77
CA SER A 295 22.31 -11.49 -7.83
C SER A 295 23.59 -11.09 -7.12
N LYS A 296 24.64 -11.90 -7.27
CA LYS A 296 25.99 -11.56 -6.83
C LYS A 296 26.25 -10.12 -7.28
N PRO A 297 26.89 -9.27 -6.46
CA PRO A 297 27.37 -8.01 -6.98
C PRO A 297 28.24 -8.35 -8.19
N ALA A 298 27.90 -7.77 -9.34
CA ALA A 298 28.82 -7.76 -10.47
C ALA A 298 30.05 -7.01 -9.97
N VAL A 299 31.08 -7.76 -9.59
CA VAL A 299 32.42 -7.22 -9.44
C VAL A 299 32.76 -6.77 -10.85
N ALA A 300 32.65 -5.46 -11.10
CA ALA A 300 33.32 -4.83 -12.21
C ALA A 300 34.82 -4.96 -11.94
N SER A 301 35.38 -6.13 -12.23
CA SER A 301 36.80 -6.25 -12.52
C SER A 301 37.00 -5.49 -13.81
N ALA A 302 37.35 -4.20 -13.68
CA ALA A 302 38.03 -3.48 -14.72
C ALA A 302 39.30 -4.28 -15.05
N ALA A 303 39.21 -5.09 -16.10
CA ALA A 303 40.36 -5.69 -16.74
C ALA A 303 41.20 -4.55 -17.31
N ILE A 304 42.19 -4.12 -16.52
CA ILE A 304 43.35 -3.40 -17.02
C ILE A 304 44.06 -4.38 -17.95
N SER A 305 43.77 -4.27 -19.24
CA SER A 305 44.56 -4.93 -20.29
C SER A 305 45.85 -4.14 -20.50
N GLY A 306 46.77 -4.30 -19.55
CA GLY A 306 48.17 -3.94 -19.74
C GLY A 306 48.80 -4.92 -20.72
N ARG A 307 49.11 -4.46 -21.93
CA ARG A 307 49.96 -5.18 -22.89
C ARG A 307 51.33 -5.42 -22.27
N ASN A 308 51.75 -6.67 -22.31
CA ASN A 308 53.11 -7.12 -22.00
C ASN A 308 54.16 -6.42 -22.87
N SER A 309 55.25 -5.99 -22.26
CA SER A 309 56.57 -5.94 -22.89
C SER A 309 57.61 -6.20 -21.80
N ALA A 310 58.36 -7.28 -22.01
CA ALA A 310 59.36 -7.82 -21.12
C ALA A 310 60.61 -6.94 -21.04
N SER A 311 61.14 -6.76 -19.82
CA SER A 311 62.59 -6.73 -19.59
C SER A 311 62.88 -7.03 -18.12
N VAL A 312 63.35 -8.25 -17.87
CA VAL A 312 63.89 -8.70 -16.58
C VAL A 312 65.29 -8.13 -16.42
N ARG A 313 65.53 -7.32 -15.39
CA ARG A 313 66.88 -7.06 -14.83
C ARG A 313 66.91 -7.58 -13.39
N ARG A 314 67.72 -8.63 -13.17
CA ARG A 314 68.07 -9.17 -11.85
C ARG A 314 69.08 -8.26 -11.15
N PRO A 315 69.00 -8.04 -9.83
CA PRO A 315 70.16 -7.70 -9.01
C PRO A 315 70.85 -9.00 -8.56
N GLY A 316 72.12 -9.14 -8.95
CA GLY A 316 73.00 -10.17 -8.42
C GLY A 316 73.76 -9.63 -7.22
N HIS A 317 73.60 -10.27 -6.07
CA HIS A 317 74.59 -10.24 -5.00
C HIS A 317 74.88 -11.68 -4.61
N ASN A 318 76.10 -12.12 -4.89
CA ASN A 318 76.74 -13.15 -4.10
C ASN A 318 78.22 -12.83 -3.98
N SER A 319 78.70 -13.02 -2.77
CA SER A 319 80.04 -12.78 -2.25
C SER A 319 81.05 -13.81 -2.78
N SER A 320 82.29 -13.36 -2.93
CA SER A 320 83.48 -14.22 -3.00
C SER A 320 84.56 -13.68 -2.07
N ARG A 321 85.07 -14.55 -1.19
CA ARG A 321 86.30 -14.40 -0.41
C ARG A 321 87.45 -15.12 -1.13
N GLY A 322 88.66 -14.56 -1.04
CA GLY A 322 89.98 -15.20 -1.23
C GLY A 322 90.35 -15.50 -2.69
N ILE A 323 91.52 -15.17 -3.23
CA ILE A 323 92.88 -14.94 -2.70
C ILE A 323 93.44 -13.65 -3.33
#